data_AF-A0A7L3XRT1-F1
#
_entry.id   AF-A0A7L3XRT1-F1
#
_cell.length_a   1.000
_cell.length_b   1.000
_cell.length_c   1.000
_cell.angle_alpha   90.00
_cell.angle_beta   90.00
_cell.angle_gamma   90.00
#
_symmetry.space_group_name_H-M   'P 1'
#
loop_
_entity.id
_entity.type
_entity.pdbx_description
1 polymer ?
#
loop_
_entity_poly.entity_id
_entity_poly.type
_entity_poly.pdbx_seq_one_letter_code
_entity_poly.pdbx_strand_id
1 'polypeptide(L)'
;LQRMKKLPSRRIMLTHLPPHLWPPSILQSKAMILVLVWNPKHAAVSYYQFYNNMPALPPFASWDEYFAAFMNGKWPVLGNTLHSYVSSSSPMAWGSYFDHLMEWNKYIDHERIMMISYEELK
;
A
#
# COMPACT_ATOMS: atom_id res chain seq x y z
N LEU A 1 -15.44 -12.22 -2.62
CA LEU A 1 -16.37 -12.34 -1.47
C LEU A 1 -16.88 -13.76 -1.19
N GLN A 2 -17.24 -14.59 -2.18
CA GLN A 2 -17.78 -15.94 -1.89
C GLN A 2 -16.84 -16.86 -1.09
N ARG A 3 -15.52 -16.76 -1.31
CA ARG A 3 -14.50 -17.51 -0.53
C ARG A 3 -14.52 -17.14 0.96
N MET A 4 -14.85 -15.89 1.29
CA MET A 4 -14.91 -15.41 2.68
C MET A 4 -16.09 -16.01 3.46
N LYS A 5 -17.18 -16.39 2.78
CA LYS A 5 -18.35 -17.02 3.42
C LYS A 5 -18.01 -18.42 3.99
N LYS A 6 -16.98 -19.07 3.44
CA LYS A 6 -16.54 -20.41 3.87
C LYS A 6 -15.58 -20.37 5.07
N LEU A 7 -15.05 -19.19 5.43
CA LEU A 7 -14.12 -19.05 6.55
C LEU A 7 -14.88 -18.94 7.88
N PRO A 8 -14.42 -19.62 8.94
CA PRO A 8 -15.01 -19.48 10.27
C PRO A 8 -14.92 -18.03 10.79
N SER A 9 -15.79 -17.68 11.72
CA SER A 9 -15.66 -16.45 12.52
C SER A 9 -14.51 -16.66 13.51
N ARG A 10 -13.57 -15.75 13.80
CA ARG A 10 -13.29 -14.35 13.43
C ARG A 10 -12.36 -14.29 12.22
N ARG A 11 -12.53 -13.30 11.33
CA ARG A 11 -11.72 -13.18 10.09
C ARG A 11 -10.78 -11.98 10.18
N ILE A 12 -9.51 -12.18 9.85
CA ILE A 12 -8.50 -11.12 9.74
C ILE A 12 -8.04 -11.09 8.28
N MET A 13 -7.95 -9.89 7.72
CA MET A 13 -7.52 -9.65 6.34
C MET A 13 -6.48 -8.55 6.34
N LEU A 14 -5.44 -8.75 5.53
CA LEU A 14 -4.36 -7.79 5.35
C LEU A 14 -4.38 -7.36 3.88
N THR A 15 -4.23 -6.08 3.64
CA THR A 15 -4.17 -5.52 2.29
C THR A 15 -3.42 -4.21 2.31
N HIS A 16 -2.73 -3.91 1.20
CA HIS A 16 -2.12 -2.60 0.92
C HIS A 16 -2.97 -1.79 -0.06
N LEU A 17 -4.21 -2.23 -0.37
CA LEU A 17 -5.08 -1.52 -1.31
C LEU A 17 -5.61 -0.21 -0.71
N PRO A 18 -5.57 0.91 -1.43
CA PRO A 18 -6.21 2.15 -1.01
C PRO A 18 -7.74 2.01 -0.99
N PRO A 19 -8.44 2.84 -0.18
CA PRO A 19 -9.86 2.68 0.08
C PRO A 19 -10.75 2.81 -1.17
N HIS A 20 -10.34 3.61 -2.17
CA HIS A 20 -11.11 3.78 -3.41
C HIS A 20 -11.16 2.53 -4.30
N LEU A 21 -10.25 1.57 -4.12
CA LEU A 21 -10.27 0.28 -4.82
C LEU A 21 -11.08 -0.78 -4.08
N TRP A 22 -11.64 -0.47 -2.91
CA TRP A 22 -12.38 -1.43 -2.11
C TRP A 22 -13.83 -1.52 -2.56
N PRO A 23 -14.46 -2.71 -2.45
CA PRO A 23 -15.90 -2.82 -2.57
C PRO A 23 -16.59 -1.91 -1.54
N PRO A 24 -17.53 -1.02 -1.96
CA PRO A 24 -18.23 -0.11 -1.04
C PRO A 24 -18.91 -0.81 0.14
N SER A 25 -19.29 -2.08 -0.06
CA SER A 25 -19.86 -2.94 0.98
C SER A 25 -18.96 -3.12 2.21
N ILE A 26 -17.63 -2.96 2.08
CA ILE A 26 -16.71 -3.11 3.21
C ILE A 26 -16.92 -1.96 4.20
N LEU A 27 -16.99 -0.72 3.70
CA LEU A 27 -17.23 0.46 4.53
C LEU A 27 -18.63 0.45 5.15
N GLN A 28 -19.60 -0.23 4.52
CA GLN A 28 -20.96 -0.39 5.08
C GLN A 28 -21.06 -1.55 6.09
N SER A 29 -20.06 -2.43 6.17
CA SER A 29 -20.09 -3.63 7.01
C SER A 29 -19.75 -3.33 8.47
N LYS A 30 -19.95 -4.29 9.38
CA LYS A 30 -19.52 -4.19 10.78
C LYS A 30 -18.02 -4.45 10.99
N ALA A 31 -17.23 -4.53 9.92
CA ALA A 31 -15.80 -4.77 10.04
C ALA A 31 -15.08 -3.54 10.61
N MET A 32 -14.18 -3.77 11.55
CA MET A 32 -13.22 -2.76 11.99
C MET A 32 -12.03 -2.76 11.05
N ILE A 33 -11.51 -1.58 10.73
CA ILE A 33 -10.38 -1.39 9.85
C ILE A 33 -9.27 -0.75 10.67
N LEU A 34 -8.13 -1.42 10.72
CA LEU A 34 -6.91 -0.89 11.31
C LEU A 34 -5.95 -0.52 10.18
N VAL A 35 -5.55 0.75 10.13
CA VAL A 35 -4.59 1.27 9.16
C VAL A 35 -3.26 1.49 9.88
N LEU A 36 -2.25 0.76 9.45
CA LEU A 36 -0.89 0.89 9.98
C LEU A 36 -0.12 1.91 9.14
N VAL A 37 0.36 2.97 9.80
CA VAL A 37 1.16 4.04 9.19
C VAL A 37 2.57 3.99 9.75
N TRP A 38 3.56 4.39 8.97
CA TRP A 38 4.97 4.42 9.38
C TRP A 38 5.50 5.85 9.21
N ASN A 39 6.58 6.20 9.90
CA ASN A 39 7.35 7.37 9.45
C ASN A 39 7.81 7.16 7.99
N PRO A 40 7.57 8.12 7.07
CA PRO A 40 7.93 7.97 5.66
C PRO A 40 9.43 7.70 5.44
N LYS A 41 10.31 8.20 6.34
CA LYS A 41 11.76 7.93 6.27
C LYS A 41 12.05 6.46 6.53
N HIS A 42 11.39 5.86 7.52
CA HIS A 42 11.54 4.44 7.83
C HIS A 42 10.91 3.57 6.74
N ALA A 43 9.74 3.96 6.24
CA ALA A 43 9.08 3.29 5.13
C ALA A 43 9.96 3.25 3.87
N ALA A 44 10.59 4.38 3.51
CA ALA A 44 11.48 4.47 2.36
C ALA A 44 12.69 3.52 2.49
N VAL A 45 13.39 3.56 3.62
CA VAL A 45 14.57 2.69 3.84
C VAL A 45 14.18 1.21 3.81
N SER A 46 13.08 0.84 4.48
CA SER A 46 12.60 -0.54 4.49
C SER A 46 12.19 -1.01 3.10
N TYR A 47 11.46 -0.18 2.34
CA TYR A 47 10.99 -0.55 1.01
C TYR A 47 12.13 -0.64 -0.01
N TYR A 48 13.17 0.19 0.07
CA TYR A 48 14.39 0.06 -0.74
C TYR A 48 15.05 -1.31 -0.56
N GLN A 49 15.24 -1.73 0.69
CA GLN A 49 15.83 -3.02 1.00
C GLN A 49 14.95 -4.17 0.53
N PHE A 50 13.64 -4.09 0.76
CA PHE A 50 12.68 -5.09 0.30
C PHE A 50 12.71 -5.23 -1.23
N TYR A 51 12.65 -4.10 -1.95
CA TYR A 51 12.58 -4.08 -3.39
C TYR A 51 13.85 -4.64 -4.04
N ASN A 52 15.03 -4.20 -3.59
CA ASN A 52 16.30 -4.67 -4.13
C ASN A 52 16.59 -6.15 -3.81
N ASN A 53 15.95 -6.70 -2.77
CA ASN A 53 16.06 -8.13 -2.43
C ASN A 53 14.98 -8.99 -3.10
N MET A 54 14.03 -8.41 -3.85
CA MET A 54 12.99 -9.17 -4.52
C MET A 54 13.48 -9.68 -5.89
N PRO A 55 13.65 -11.00 -6.11
CA PRO A 55 14.24 -11.52 -7.36
C PRO A 55 13.43 -11.23 -8.63
N ALA A 56 12.15 -10.92 -8.48
CA ALA A 56 11.23 -10.66 -9.58
C ALA A 56 11.29 -9.21 -10.12
N LEU A 57 12.08 -8.33 -9.49
CA LEU A 57 12.12 -6.91 -9.81
C LEU A 57 13.56 -6.49 -10.12
N PRO A 58 13.79 -5.62 -11.13
CA PRO A 58 15.11 -5.08 -11.38
C PRO A 58 15.49 -4.15 -10.22
N PRO A 59 16.62 -4.34 -9.55
CA PRO A 59 17.02 -3.48 -8.42
C PRO A 59 17.36 -2.08 -8.91
N PHE A 60 17.30 -1.10 -8.01
CA PHE A 60 17.87 0.22 -8.29
C PHE A 60 19.39 0.18 -8.33
N ALA A 61 19.97 1.03 -9.16
CA ALA A 61 21.42 1.20 -9.18
C ALA A 61 21.92 1.95 -7.93
N SER A 62 21.10 2.82 -7.33
CA SER A 62 21.48 3.62 -6.16
C SER A 62 20.30 4.02 -5.27
N TRP A 63 20.62 4.44 -4.04
CA TRP A 63 19.65 5.02 -3.11
C TRP A 63 19.04 6.31 -3.64
N ASP A 64 19.83 7.19 -4.27
CA ASP A 64 19.34 8.49 -4.75
C ASP A 64 18.31 8.34 -5.87
N GLU A 65 18.54 7.38 -6.78
CA GLU A 65 17.58 7.03 -7.83
C GLU A 65 16.27 6.51 -7.23
N TYR A 66 16.37 5.56 -6.30
CA TYR A 66 15.21 5.04 -5.56
C TYR A 66 14.47 6.14 -4.80
N PHE A 67 15.18 6.99 -4.08
CA PHE A 67 14.59 7.98 -3.20
C PHE A 67 13.86 9.05 -4.02
N ALA A 68 14.45 9.48 -5.14
CA ALA A 68 13.76 10.36 -6.09
C ALA A 68 12.49 9.70 -6.65
N ALA A 69 12.56 8.42 -7.01
CA ALA A 69 11.40 7.64 -7.46
C ALA A 69 10.29 7.57 -6.39
N PHE A 70 10.65 7.20 -5.16
CA PHE A 70 9.75 7.12 -4.00
C PHE A 70 9.06 8.46 -3.71
N MET A 71 9.83 9.55 -3.66
CA MET A 71 9.31 10.89 -3.37
C MET A 71 8.38 11.42 -4.46
N ASN A 72 8.62 11.06 -5.72
CA ASN A 72 7.77 11.47 -6.84
C ASN A 72 6.61 10.50 -7.11
N GLY A 73 6.51 9.40 -6.37
CA GLY A 73 5.53 8.34 -6.64
C GLY A 73 5.68 7.70 -8.02
N LYS A 74 6.88 7.76 -8.61
CA LYS A 74 7.19 7.29 -9.97
C LYS A 74 8.26 6.22 -9.91
N TRP A 75 8.15 5.19 -10.73
CA TRP A 75 9.08 4.08 -10.76
C TRP A 75 9.72 3.98 -12.13
N PRO A 76 10.96 3.45 -12.24
CA PRO A 76 11.53 3.08 -13.51
C PRO A 76 10.53 2.21 -14.29
N VAL A 77 10.21 2.64 -15.51
CA VAL A 77 9.34 1.88 -16.41
C VAL A 77 10.02 0.53 -16.63
N LEU A 78 9.42 -0.55 -16.13
CA LEU A 78 9.83 -1.90 -16.50
C LEU A 78 9.67 -1.98 -18.02
N GLY A 79 10.79 -2.00 -18.74
CA GLY A 79 10.80 -2.00 -20.20
C GLY A 79 9.82 -3.02 -20.75
N ASN A 80 8.99 -2.57 -21.71
CA ASN A 80 8.17 -3.25 -22.73
C ASN A 80 7.54 -4.65 -22.49
N THR A 81 7.65 -5.28 -21.31
CA THR A 81 7.11 -6.62 -21.03
C THR A 81 5.97 -6.59 -20.01
N LEU A 82 5.71 -5.44 -19.38
CA LEU A 82 4.63 -5.30 -18.39
C LEU A 82 3.69 -4.12 -18.70
N HIS A 83 3.53 -3.75 -19.98
CA HIS A 83 2.65 -2.65 -20.38
C HIS A 83 1.16 -3.04 -20.38
N SER A 84 0.80 -4.31 -20.16
CA SER A 84 -0.55 -4.82 -20.45
C SER A 84 -1.43 -5.15 -19.24
N TYR A 85 -1.02 -4.89 -17.99
CA TYR A 85 -1.89 -5.24 -16.84
C TYR A 85 -2.06 -4.18 -15.76
N VAL A 86 -1.35 -3.05 -15.83
CA VAL A 86 -1.55 -1.95 -14.88
C VAL A 86 -1.81 -0.69 -15.69
N SER A 87 -3.07 -0.28 -15.73
CA SER A 87 -3.51 0.98 -16.34
C SER A 87 -2.73 2.14 -15.73
N SER A 88 -1.90 2.79 -16.55
CA SER A 88 -1.57 4.24 -16.64
C SER A 88 -1.55 5.17 -15.40
N SER A 89 -1.61 4.68 -14.16
CA SER A 89 -1.71 5.51 -12.97
C SER A 89 -1.23 4.80 -11.70
N SER A 90 -0.03 4.23 -11.71
CA SER A 90 0.87 4.15 -10.54
C SER A 90 2.01 3.15 -10.78
N PRO A 91 3.27 3.58 -10.82
CA PRO A 91 4.41 2.68 -11.03
C PRO A 91 4.85 1.89 -9.79
N MET A 92 4.25 2.11 -8.62
CA MET A 92 4.40 1.19 -7.48
C MET A 92 3.33 0.10 -7.61
N ALA A 93 3.68 -1.16 -7.34
CA ALA A 93 2.72 -2.27 -7.24
C ALA A 93 1.54 -1.95 -6.28
N TRP A 94 1.69 -0.94 -5.42
CA TRP A 94 0.69 -0.44 -4.48
C TRP A 94 0.46 1.08 -4.52
N GLY A 95 0.95 1.79 -5.55
CA GLY A 95 0.82 3.25 -5.68
C GLY A 95 1.75 4.08 -4.79
N SER A 96 1.73 5.41 -4.96
CA SER A 96 2.52 6.35 -4.16
C SER A 96 2.18 6.22 -2.67
N TYR A 97 3.21 6.16 -1.82
CA TYR A 97 3.04 6.10 -0.36
C TYR A 97 2.26 7.30 0.17
N PHE A 98 2.57 8.50 -0.33
CA PHE A 98 1.93 9.74 0.11
C PHE A 98 0.47 9.80 -0.33
N ASP A 99 0.16 9.42 -1.57
CA ASP A 99 -1.22 9.38 -2.05
C ASP A 99 -2.02 8.35 -1.25
N HIS A 100 -1.42 7.20 -0.94
CA HIS A 100 -2.04 6.17 -0.10
C HIS A 100 -2.43 6.71 1.28
N LEU A 101 -1.51 7.43 1.94
CA LEU A 101 -1.80 8.07 3.23
C LEU A 101 -2.88 9.15 3.09
N MET A 102 -2.82 9.98 2.05
CA MET A 102 -3.83 11.01 1.80
C MET A 102 -5.22 10.43 1.58
N GLU A 103 -5.33 9.32 0.85
CA GLU A 103 -6.62 8.63 0.63
C GLU A 103 -7.20 8.09 1.93
N TRP A 104 -6.36 7.51 2.79
CA TRP A 104 -6.82 7.03 4.10
C TRP A 104 -7.15 8.18 5.05
N ASN A 105 -6.41 9.30 4.99
CA ASN A 105 -6.62 10.45 5.86
C ASN A 105 -8.04 11.04 5.72
N LYS A 106 -8.69 10.86 4.57
CA LYS A 106 -10.11 11.23 4.36
C LYS A 106 -11.09 10.52 5.32
N TYR A 107 -10.64 9.44 5.96
CA TYR A 107 -11.44 8.61 6.86
C TYR A 107 -10.92 8.62 8.30
N ILE A 108 -10.06 9.56 8.67
CA ILE A 108 -9.45 9.60 10.01
C ILE A 108 -10.47 9.69 11.15
N ASP A 109 -11.59 10.37 10.92
CA ASP A 109 -12.68 10.54 11.89
C ASP A 109 -13.79 9.47 11.76
N HIS A 110 -13.61 8.48 10.88
CA HIS A 110 -14.62 7.45 10.65
C HIS A 110 -14.62 6.43 11.80
N GLU A 111 -15.76 6.25 12.49
CA GLU A 111 -15.90 5.46 13.73
C GLU A 111 -15.33 4.01 13.70
N ARG A 112 -15.32 3.36 12.52
CA ARG A 112 -14.80 2.00 12.31
C ARG A 112 -13.35 1.92 11.82
N ILE A 113 -12.72 3.06 11.54
CA ILE A 113 -11.36 3.13 10.99
C ILE A 113 -10.47 3.71 12.08
N MET A 114 -9.46 2.93 12.47
CA MET A 114 -8.44 3.37 13.41
C MET A 114 -7.10 3.45 12.68
N MET A 115 -6.48 4.61 12.72
CA MET A 115 -5.09 4.78 12.32
C MET A 115 -4.19 4.59 13.52
N ILE A 116 -3.12 3.82 13.34
CA ILE A 116 -2.07 3.69 14.33
C ILE A 116 -0.72 3.75 13.62
N SER A 117 0.22 4.49 14.21
CA SER A 117 1.60 4.50 13.74
C SER A 117 2.35 3.27 14.25
N TYR A 118 3.32 2.80 13.48
CA TYR A 118 4.18 1.70 13.89
C TYR A 118 5.06 2.06 15.09
N GLU A 119 5.37 3.34 15.25
CA GLU A 119 6.10 3.88 16.38
C GLU A 119 5.33 3.76 17.70
N GLU A 120 3.99 3.88 17.69
CA GLU A 120 3.13 3.66 18.87
C GLU A 120 3.02 2.19 19.28
N LEU A 121 3.41 1.26 18.41
CA LEU A 121 3.40 -0.18 18.69
C LEU A 121 4.70 -0.69 19.32
N LYS A 122 5.74 0.15 19.38
CA LYS A 122 7.03 -0.17 20.01
C LYS A 122 7.01 0.13 21.50
#